data_AF-A0A5B6WFK0-F1
#
_entry.id   AF-A0A5B6WFK0-F1
#
_cell.length_a   1.000
_cell.length_b   1.000
_cell.length_c   1.000
_cell.angle_alpha   90.00
_cell.angle_beta   90.00
_cell.angle_gamma   90.00
#
_symmetry.space_group_name_H-M   'P 1'
#
loop_
_entity.id
_entity.type
_entity.pdbx_description
1 polymer ?
#
loop_
_entity_poly.entity_id
_entity_poly.type
_entity_poly.pdbx_seq_one_letter_code
_entity_poly.pdbx_strand_id
1 'polypeptide(L)'
;MLESLSGRTCDMKNKNAILEHIQNELEGKAYLLVLDDVWDEDIKNWEDLRDSLLGMNESKQSCILVTSRSENVAVVRETPLDHRHHPKAMVAEECW
;
A
#
# COMPACT_ATOMS: atom_id res chain seq x y z
N MET A 1 3.95 8.91 7.19
CA MET A 1 3.16 8.16 8.20
C MET A 1 3.79 6.78 8.41
N LEU A 2 4.91 6.73 9.14
CA LEU A 2 5.60 5.50 9.61
C LEU A 2 5.75 5.49 11.14
N GLU A 3 5.40 6.60 11.79
CA GLU A 3 5.59 6.87 13.22
C GLU A 3 4.75 5.95 14.11
N SER A 4 3.67 5.38 13.58
CA SER A 4 2.77 4.51 14.34
C SER A 4 3.24 3.05 14.45
N LEU A 5 4.20 2.61 13.62
CA LEU A 5 4.70 1.23 13.67
C LEU A 5 5.76 1.05 14.76
N SER A 6 6.59 2.08 15.02
CA SER A 6 7.78 1.95 15.87
C SER A 6 7.65 2.55 17.27
N GLY A 7 6.56 3.30 17.57
CA GLY A 7 6.39 4.05 18.82
C GLY A 7 7.51 5.05 19.12
N ARG A 8 8.38 5.32 18.13
CA ARG A 8 9.60 6.12 18.22
C ARG A 8 9.71 7.00 16.98
N THR A 9 10.21 8.22 17.14
CA THR A 9 10.53 9.10 16.00
C THR A 9 11.72 8.51 15.25
N CYS A 10 11.45 7.73 14.21
CA CYS A 10 12.49 7.21 13.34
C CYS A 10 12.84 8.27 12.30
N ASP A 11 13.97 8.98 12.50
CA ASP A 11 14.64 9.82 11.49
C ASP A 11 15.29 8.94 10.38
N MET A 12 14.56 7.94 9.88
CA MET A 12 15.03 7.11 8.78
C MET A 12 14.86 7.89 7.47
N LYS A 13 15.96 8.50 6.99
CA LYS A 13 16.00 9.21 5.70
C LYS A 13 16.32 8.30 4.51
N ASN A 14 16.72 7.05 4.77
CA ASN A 14 17.10 6.09 3.74
C ASN A 14 15.92 5.17 3.40
N LYS A 15 15.47 5.16 2.14
CA LYS A 15 14.39 4.30 1.62
C LYS A 15 14.62 2.83 1.97
N ASN A 16 15.85 2.34 1.85
CA ASN A 16 16.17 0.94 2.11
C ASN A 16 16.03 0.59 3.60
N ALA A 17 16.46 1.49 4.50
CA ALA A 17 16.32 1.28 5.94
C ALA A 17 14.85 1.29 6.37
N ILE A 18 14.02 2.11 5.72
CA ILE A 18 12.57 2.11 5.95
C ILE A 18 11.96 0.77 5.52
N LEU A 19 12.30 0.29 4.32
CA LEU A 19 11.77 -0.96 3.80
C LEU A 19 12.19 -2.16 4.65
N GLU A 20 13.46 -2.21 5.06
CA GLU A 20 13.98 -3.24 5.97
C GLU A 20 13.29 -3.20 7.33
N HIS A 21 13.00 -2.01 7.87
CA HIS A 21 12.28 -1.90 9.12
C HIS A 21 10.83 -2.37 9.01
N ILE A 22 10.12 -1.95 7.96
CA ILE A 22 8.77 -2.44 7.66
C ILE A 22 8.81 -3.96 7.50
N GLN A 23 9.85 -4.49 6.83
CA GLN A 23 10.00 -5.91 6.64
C GLN A 23 10.06 -6.68 7.96
N ASN A 24 10.98 -6.28 8.84
CA ASN A 24 11.16 -6.90 10.15
C ASN A 24 9.90 -6.80 11.02
N GLU A 25 9.12 -5.72 10.91
CA GLU A 25 7.89 -5.56 11.70
C GLU A 25 6.72 -6.41 11.18
N LEU A 26 6.69 -6.70 9.88
CA LEU A 26 5.61 -7.45 9.24
C LEU A 26 5.92 -8.95 9.10
N GLU A 27 7.17 -9.36 9.28
CA GLU A 27 7.60 -10.76 9.20
C GLU A 27 6.76 -11.67 10.12
N GLY A 28 6.20 -12.74 9.54
CA GLY A 28 5.38 -13.72 10.25
C GLY A 28 3.99 -13.22 10.68
N LYS A 29 3.56 -12.02 10.29
CA LYS A 29 2.26 -11.43 10.65
C LYS A 29 1.37 -11.25 9.42
N ALA A 30 0.06 -11.41 9.62
CA ALA A 30 -0.93 -10.93 8.65
C ALA A 30 -1.07 -9.42 8.77
N TYR A 31 -1.08 -8.70 7.65
CA TYR A 31 -1.14 -7.24 7.65
C TYR A 31 -2.05 -6.67 6.54
N LEU A 32 -2.56 -5.46 6.79
CA LEU A 32 -3.20 -4.62 5.79
C LEU A 32 -2.35 -3.36 5.61
N LEU A 33 -1.73 -3.19 4.45
CA LEU A 33 -0.97 -1.99 4.11
C LEU A 33 -1.85 -1.06 3.27
N VAL A 34 -2.06 0.17 3.74
CA VAL A 34 -2.85 1.18 3.01
C VAL A 34 -1.92 2.25 2.43
N LEU A 35 -1.92 2.38 1.11
CA LEU A 35 -1.22 3.41 0.37
C LEU A 35 -2.26 4.44 -0.10
N ASP A 36 -2.37 5.55 0.64
CA ASP A 36 -3.35 6.59 0.39
C ASP A 36 -2.84 7.64 -0.62
N ASP A 37 -3.72 8.08 -1.52
CA ASP A 37 -3.49 9.14 -2.52
C ASP A 37 -2.25 8.92 -3.41
N VAL A 38 -2.16 7.73 -4.02
CA VAL A 38 -1.03 7.39 -4.91
C VAL A 38 -1.24 7.96 -6.31
N TRP A 39 -0.24 8.69 -6.82
CA TRP A 39 -0.21 9.26 -8.17
C TRP A 39 0.94 8.71 -9.04
N ASP A 40 1.79 7.87 -8.47
CA ASP A 40 2.93 7.30 -9.16
C ASP A 40 2.44 6.24 -10.15
N GLU A 41 2.71 6.49 -11.43
CA GLU A 41 2.37 5.63 -12.56
C GLU A 41 3.62 4.91 -13.13
N ASP A 42 4.71 4.88 -12.35
CA ASP A 42 5.94 4.17 -12.72
C ASP A 42 5.89 2.72 -12.21
N ILE A 43 5.83 1.77 -13.15
CA ILE A 43 5.79 0.35 -12.83
C ILE A 43 7.03 -0.11 -12.07
N LYS A 44 8.19 0.49 -12.32
CA LYS A 44 9.44 0.09 -11.66
C LYS A 44 9.40 0.44 -10.18
N ASN A 45 8.85 1.61 -9.83
CA ASN A 45 8.68 2.00 -8.44
C ASN A 45 7.71 1.06 -7.71
N TRP A 46 6.71 0.52 -8.43
CA TRP A 46 5.84 -0.52 -7.89
C TRP A 46 6.56 -1.84 -7.67
N GLU A 47 7.26 -2.35 -8.67
CA GLU A 47 7.98 -3.63 -8.62
C GLU A 47 8.99 -3.63 -7.48
N ASP A 48 9.81 -2.57 -7.36
CA ASP A 48 10.78 -2.43 -6.27
C ASP A 48 10.12 -2.54 -4.88
N LEU A 49 8.97 -1.90 -4.69
CA LEU A 49 8.20 -1.95 -3.44
C LEU A 49 7.58 -3.34 -3.24
N ARG A 50 6.93 -3.87 -4.27
CA ARG A 50 6.23 -5.15 -4.23
C ARG A 50 7.20 -6.29 -3.94
N ASP A 51 8.34 -6.32 -4.59
CA ASP A 51 9.37 -7.35 -4.41
C ASP A 51 9.98 -7.27 -3.00
N SER A 52 10.16 -6.05 -2.48
CA SER A 52 10.55 -5.83 -1.08
C SER A 52 9.50 -6.38 -0.10
N LEU A 53 8.21 -6.36 -0.44
CA LEU A 53 7.13 -6.86 0.43
C LEU A 53 6.84 -8.36 0.23
N LEU A 54 7.04 -8.89 -0.98
CA LEU A 54 6.78 -10.28 -1.36
C LEU A 54 7.77 -11.26 -0.72
N GLY A 55 9.00 -10.83 -0.44
CA GLY A 55 9.99 -11.63 0.28
C GLY A 55 9.53 -12.13 1.67
N MET A 56 8.41 -11.60 2.18
CA MET A 56 7.83 -11.92 3.48
C MET A 56 6.54 -12.75 3.44
N ASN A 57 5.98 -12.97 2.25
CA ASN A 57 4.63 -13.53 2.11
C ASN A 57 4.62 -15.06 2.10
N GLU A 58 4.84 -15.67 3.27
CA GLU A 58 4.50 -17.08 3.47
C GLU A 58 2.99 -17.27 3.78
N SER A 59 2.31 -16.22 4.23
CA SER A 59 0.89 -16.27 4.62
C SER A 59 -0.02 -15.61 3.57
N LYS A 60 -1.06 -16.33 3.12
CA LYS A 60 -2.06 -15.83 2.16
C LYS A 60 -3.03 -14.77 2.72
N GLN A 61 -2.74 -14.20 3.89
CA GLN A 61 -3.67 -13.34 4.63
C GLN A 61 -3.34 -11.84 4.57
N SER A 62 -2.22 -11.45 3.98
CA SER A 62 -1.83 -10.04 3.87
C SER A 62 -2.38 -9.37 2.60
N CYS A 63 -2.73 -8.08 2.70
CA CYS A 63 -3.30 -7.31 1.60
C CYS A 63 -2.70 -5.90 1.52
N ILE A 64 -2.62 -5.37 0.29
CA ILE A 64 -2.25 -3.98 0.01
C ILE A 64 -3.48 -3.29 -0.59
N LEU A 65 -3.97 -2.24 0.07
CA LEU A 65 -5.03 -1.37 -0.42
C LEU A 65 -4.41 -0.07 -0.93
N VAL A 66 -4.72 0.28 -2.17
CA VAL A 66 -4.27 1.54 -2.79
C VAL A 66 -5.49 2.40 -3.05
N THR A 67 -5.45 3.66 -2.61
CA THR A 67 -6.43 4.68 -3.03
C THR A 67 -5.74 5.61 -4.03
N SER A 68 -6.45 5.94 -5.11
CA SER A 68 -5.95 6.86 -6.14
C SER A 68 -7.13 7.53 -6.84
N ARG A 69 -6.87 8.70 -7.43
CA ARG A 69 -7.79 9.37 -8.37
C ARG A 69 -7.50 9.01 -9.83
N SER A 70 -6.38 8.34 -10.11
CA SER A 70 -5.99 7.92 -11.46
C SER A 70 -6.26 6.42 -11.64
N GLU A 71 -7.09 6.07 -12.63
CA GLU A 71 -7.29 4.66 -13.01
C GLU A 71 -6.01 4.01 -13.54
N ASN A 72 -5.08 4.80 -14.12
CA ASN A 72 -3.82 4.29 -14.63
C ASN A 72 -2.94 3.73 -13.51
N VAL A 73 -3.04 4.28 -12.29
CA VAL A 73 -2.37 3.70 -11.12
C VAL A 73 -2.85 2.27 -10.89
N ALA A 74 -4.15 1.97 -11.00
CA ALA A 74 -4.64 0.59 -10.84
C ALA A 74 -4.13 -0.37 -11.93
N VAL A 75 -3.82 0.14 -13.13
CA VAL A 75 -3.18 -0.64 -14.21
C VAL A 75 -1.71 -0.90 -13.89
N VAL A 76 -0.97 0.13 -13.50
CA VAL A 76 0.45 0.04 -13.13
C VAL A 76 0.68 -0.86 -11.91
N ARG A 77 -0.26 -0.89 -10.96
CA ARG A 77 -0.20 -1.80 -9.80
C ARG A 77 -0.58 -3.25 -10.12
N GLU A 78 -0.93 -3.54 -11.39
CA GLU A 78 -1.40 -4.84 -11.85
C GLU A 78 -2.63 -5.36 -11.07
N THR A 79 -3.45 -4.45 -10.55
CA THR A 79 -4.61 -4.82 -9.72
C THR A 79 -5.66 -5.53 -10.57
N PRO A 80 -6.09 -6.77 -10.22
CA PRO A 80 -7.16 -7.48 -10.91
C PRO A 80 -8.45 -6.66 -10.99
N LEU A 81 -9.21 -6.79 -12.08
CA LEU A 81 -10.42 -5.97 -12.31
C LEU A 81 -11.48 -6.16 -11.22
N ASP A 82 -11.61 -7.36 -10.69
CA ASP A 82 -12.51 -7.72 -9.58
C ASP A 82 -12.07 -7.14 -8.24
N HIS A 83 -10.84 -6.65 -8.13
CA HIS A 83 -10.31 -5.96 -6.96
C HIS A 83 -10.31 -4.43 -7.11
N ARG A 84 -10.74 -3.88 -8.25
CA ARG A 84 -10.85 -2.42 -8.46
C ARG A 84 -12.20 -1.93 -7.99
N HIS A 85 -12.19 -0.94 -7.09
CA HIS A 85 -13.41 -0.33 -6.57
C HIS A 85 -13.45 1.17 -6.91
N HIS A 86 -14.56 1.61 -7.50
CA HIS A 86 -14.86 3.02 -7.71
C HIS A 86 -15.96 3.42 -6.72
N PRO A 87 -15.63 4.18 -5.67
CA PRO A 87 -16.63 4.70 -4.75
C PRO A 87 -17.71 5.46 -5.52
N LYS A 88 -18.97 5.15 -5.23
CA LYS A 88 -20.10 5.84 -5.84
C LYS A 88 -20.31 7.17 -5.12
N ALA A 89 -20.84 8.15 -5.85
CA ALA A 89 -21.40 9.33 -5.22
C ALA A 89 -22.54 8.91 -4.28
N MET A 90 -22.61 9.55 -3.12
CA MET A 90 -23.72 9.37 -2.20
C MET A 90 -25.01 9.88 -2.85
N VAL A 91 -26.14 9.24 -2.53
CA VAL A 91 -27.46 9.74 -2.98
C VAL A 91 -27.81 11.03 -2.22
N ALA A 92 -28.66 11.88 -2.81
CA ALA A 92 -28.96 13.21 -2.26
C ALA A 92 -29.56 13.12 -0.84
N GLU A 93 -30.32 12.08 -0.57
CA GLU A 93 -30.98 11.81 0.71
C GLU A 93 -29.99 11.38 1.81
N GLU A 94 -28.83 10.86 1.42
CA GLU A 94 -27.71 10.55 2.32
C GLU A 94 -26.69 11.70 2.37
N CYS A 95 -26.82 12.68 1.46
CA CYS A 95 -26.03 13.90 1.41
C CYS A 95 -26.68 15.04 2.20
N TRP A 96 -26.54 15.03 3.53
CA TRP A 96 -26.83 16.13 4.49
C TRP A 96 -28.20 16.81 4.47
#